data_AF-A0AAW5MQX9-F1
#
_entry.id   AF-A0AAW5MQX9-F1
#
_cell.length_a   1.000
_cell.length_b   1.000
_cell.length_c   1.000
_cell.angle_alpha   90.00
_cell.angle_beta   90.00
_cell.angle_gamma   90.00
#
_symmetry.space_group_name_H-M   'P 1'
#
loop_
_entity.id
_entity.type
_entity.pdbx_description
1 polymer ?
#
loop_
_entity_poly.entity_id
_entity_poly.type
_entity_poly.pdbx_seq_one_letter_code
_entity_poly.pdbx_strand_id
1 'polypeptide(L)' 'KQLSEAQSKALSARFNTALEASLQAWQQKHHAVILVSPAVVQGAPDITREIQQDIARRMRAEP' A
#
# COMPACT_ATOMS: atom_id res chain seq x y z
N LYS A 1 20.22 5.64 -14.36
CA LYS A 1 19.93 4.29 -14.93
C LYS A 1 18.43 4.21 -15.16
N GLN A 2 17.99 4.01 -16.40
CA GLN A 2 16.59 3.69 -16.67
C GLN A 2 16.37 2.19 -16.44
N LEU A 3 15.23 1.83 -15.86
CA LEU A 3 14.81 0.45 -15.72
C LEU A 3 14.40 -0.08 -17.10
N SER A 4 14.71 -1.35 -17.38
CA SER A 4 14.08 -2.04 -18.51
C SER A 4 12.57 -2.19 -18.25
N GLU A 5 11.79 -2.41 -19.30
CA GLU A 5 10.35 -2.64 -19.17
C GLU A 5 10.05 -3.81 -18.21
N ALA A 6 10.82 -4.89 -18.31
CA ALA A 6 10.72 -6.04 -17.41
C ALA A 6 11.00 -5.66 -15.95
N GLN A 7 12.01 -4.82 -15.70
CA GLN A 7 12.33 -4.33 -14.36
C GLN A 7 11.25 -3.41 -13.80
N SER A 8 10.69 -2.52 -14.64
CA SER A 8 9.56 -1.66 -14.26
C SER A 8 8.32 -2.48 -13.92
N LYS A 9 8.00 -3.50 -14.72
CA LYS A 9 6.87 -4.39 -14.48
C LYS A 9 7.03 -5.19 -13.18
N ALA A 10 8.23 -5.74 -12.94
CA ALA A 10 8.53 -6.45 -11.70
C ALA A 10 8.43 -5.52 -10.48
N LEU A 11 8.93 -4.29 -10.58
CA LEU A 11 8.84 -3.31 -9.51
C LEU A 11 7.40 -2.92 -9.20
N SER A 12 6.58 -2.68 -10.22
CA SER A 12 5.15 -2.37 -10.06
C SER A 12 4.38 -3.53 -9.45
N ALA A 13 4.67 -4.78 -9.87
CA ALA A 13 4.05 -5.96 -9.28
C ALA A 13 4.38 -6.07 -7.79
N ARG A 14 5.66 -5.91 -7.43
CA ARG A 14 6.11 -5.93 -6.04
C ARG A 14 5.45 -4.82 -5.20
N PHE A 15 5.35 -3.62 -5.76
CA PHE A 15 4.66 -2.52 -5.10
C PHE A 15 3.18 -2.82 -4.84
N ASN A 16 2.46 -3.37 -5.82
CA ASN A 16 1.05 -3.73 -5.66
C ASN A 16 0.86 -4.81 -4.59
N THR A 17 1.72 -5.84 -4.57
CA THR A 17 1.71 -6.87 -3.52
C THR A 17 1.93 -6.26 -2.13
N ALA A 18 2.90 -5.35 -2.00
CA ALA A 18 3.16 -4.66 -0.73
C ALA A 18 1.98 -3.76 -0.31
N LEU A 19 1.33 -3.08 -1.25
CA LEU A 19 0.14 -2.26 -1.02
C LEU A 19 -1.03 -3.11 -0.50
N GLU A 20 -1.39 -4.16 -1.22
CA GLU A 20 -2.49 -5.07 -0.84
C GLU A 20 -2.25 -5.69 0.54
N ALA A 21 -1.03 -6.17 0.80
CA ALA A 21 -0.68 -6.75 2.09
C ALA A 21 -0.72 -5.73 3.25
N SER A 22 -0.35 -4.47 2.98
CA SER A 22 -0.42 -3.39 3.97
C SER A 22 -1.86 -3.04 4.32
N LEU A 23 -2.73 -2.92 3.31
CA LEU A 23 -4.16 -2.66 3.49
C LEU A 23 -4.84 -3.80 4.25
N GLN A 24 -4.58 -5.05 3.85
CA GLN A 24 -5.16 -6.23 4.51
C GLN A 24 -4.74 -6.34 5.97
N ALA A 25 -3.45 -6.16 6.27
CA ALA A 25 -2.94 -6.20 7.64
C ALA A 25 -3.56 -5.10 8.51
N TRP A 26 -3.72 -3.90 7.98
CA TRP A 26 -4.37 -2.81 8.69
C TRP A 26 -5.85 -3.12 8.96
N GLN A 27 -6.59 -3.57 7.94
CA GLN A 27 -8.00 -3.95 8.10
C GLN A 27 -8.20 -5.04 9.16
N GLN A 28 -7.35 -6.08 9.15
CA GLN A 28 -7.41 -7.17 10.14
C GLN A 28 -7.12 -6.66 11.55
N LYS A 29 -6.08 -5.84 11.72
CA LYS A 29 -5.66 -5.30 13.02
C LYS A 29 -6.70 -4.35 13.62
N HIS A 30 -7.35 -3.56 12.78
CA HIS A 30 -8.29 -2.52 13.20
C HIS A 30 -9.76 -2.94 13.10
N HIS A 31 -10.04 -4.17 12.61
CA HIS A 31 -11.40 -4.65 12.31
C HIS A 31 -12.20 -3.65 11.47
N ALA A 32 -11.53 -3.03 10.50
CA ALA A 32 -12.05 -1.87 9.77
C ALA A 32 -12.13 -2.13 8.26
N VAL A 33 -12.96 -1.32 7.58
CA VAL A 33 -13.09 -1.30 6.12
C VAL A 33 -12.44 -0.02 5.60
N ILE A 34 -11.58 -0.15 4.59
CA ILE A 34 -10.92 0.98 3.94
C ILE A 34 -11.80 1.46 2.79
N LEU A 35 -12.04 2.77 2.73
CA LEU A 35 -12.85 3.41 1.70
C LEU A 35 -11.95 4.24 0.79
N VAL A 36 -12.13 4.12 -0.54
CA VAL A 36 -11.38 4.86 -1.56
C VAL A 36 -12.36 5.49 -2.57
N SER A 37 -12.90 6.66 -2.24
CA SER A 37 -13.80 7.46 -3.09
C SER A 37 -13.65 8.94 -2.76
N PRO A 38 -13.96 9.89 -3.69
CA PRO A 38 -13.81 11.34 -3.48
C PRO A 38 -14.74 11.93 -2.38
N ALA A 39 -15.50 11.11 -1.67
CA ALA A 39 -16.60 11.51 -0.79
C ALA A 39 -16.39 11.18 0.70
N VAL A 40 -15.14 11.09 1.18
CA VAL A 40 -14.86 11.19 2.63
C VAL A 40 -14.88 12.67 3.03
N VAL A 41 -16.08 13.25 3.07
CA VAL A 41 -16.26 14.69 3.32
C VAL A 41 -16.07 15.06 4.79
N GLN A 42 -16.14 14.10 5.73
CA GLN A 42 -15.74 14.26 7.14
C GLN A 42 -15.83 12.92 7.90
N GLY A 43 -14.88 12.65 8.81
CA GLY A 43 -15.04 11.70 9.92
C GLY A 43 -14.26 10.37 9.86
N ALA A 44 -13.78 9.95 8.69
CA ALA A 44 -12.92 8.77 8.58
C ALA A 44 -11.45 9.13 8.88
N PRO A 45 -10.72 8.35 9.71
CA PRO A 45 -9.29 8.55 9.89
C PRO A 45 -8.55 8.41 8.56
N ASP A 46 -7.68 9.38 8.26
CA ASP A 46 -6.75 9.26 7.14
C ASP A 46 -5.58 8.35 7.56
N ILE A 47 -5.50 7.20 6.92
CA ILE A 47 -4.49 6.15 7.19
C ILE A 47 -3.36 6.15 6.14
N THR A 48 -3.39 7.06 5.17
CA THR A 48 -2.49 7.05 4.01
C THR A 48 -1.03 6.98 4.44
N ARG A 49 -0.66 7.75 5.48
CA ARG A 49 0.73 7.77 6.00
C ARG A 49 1.15 6.47 6.66
N GLU A 50 0.26 5.81 7.40
CA GLU A 50 0.53 4.52 8.03
C GLU A 50 0.76 3.44 6.98
N ILE A 51 -0.11 3.40 5.96
CA ILE A 51 -0.02 2.46 4.84
C ILE A 51 1.27 2.68 4.04
N GLN A 52 1.64 3.93 3.71
CA GLN A 52 2.89 4.23 3.02
C GLN A 52 4.13 3.75 3.78
N GLN A 53 4.14 3.92 5.10
CA GLN A 53 5.24 3.44 5.94
C GLN A 53 5.35 1.91 5.94
N ASP A 54 4.21 1.21 5.96
CA ASP A 54 4.19 -0.26 5.91
C ASP A 54 4.66 -0.79 4.55
N ILE A 55 4.21 -0.19 3.45
CA ILE A 55 4.69 -0.51 2.10
C ILE A 55 6.21 -0.33 2.02
N ALA A 56 6.74 0.79 2.53
CA ALA A 56 8.17 1.06 2.52
C ALA A 56 8.97 0.05 3.38
N ARG A 57 8.38 -0.52 4.43
CA ARG A 57 9.00 -1.64 5.17
C ARG A 57 9.00 -2.92 4.33
N ARG A 58 7.87 -3.29 3.72
CA ARG A 58 7.74 -4.52 2.91
C ARG A 58 8.64 -4.52 1.68
N MET A 59 8.67 -3.39 0.96
CA MET A 59 9.52 -3.22 -0.21
C MET A 59 11.03 -3.31 0.08
N ARG A 60 11.45 -3.12 1.34
CA ARG A 60 12.84 -3.31 1.79
C ARG A 60 13.12 -4.73 2.29
N ALA A 61 12.09 -5.46 2.72
CA ALA A 61 12.21 -6.80 3.27
C ALA A 61 12.21 -7.89 2.20
N GLU A 62 11.70 -7.61 1.00
CA GLU A 62 11.75 -8.51 -0.15
C GLU A 62 13.06 -8.33 -0.95
N PRO A 63 13.94 -9.34 -0.99
CA PRO A 63 15.18 -9.31 -1.77
C PRO A 63 14.95 -9.29 -3.28
#